data_AF-A0A960H623-F1
#
_entry.id   AF-A0A960H623-F1
#
_cell.length_a   1.000
_cell.length_b   1.000
_cell.length_c   1.000
_cell.angle_alpha   90.00
_cell.angle_beta   90.00
_cell.angle_gamma   90.00
#
_symmetry.space_group_name_H-M   'P 1'
#
loop_
_entity.id
_entity.type
_entity.pdbx_description
1 polymer ?
#
loop_
_entity_poly.entity_id
_entity_poly.type
_entity_poly.pdbx_seq_one_letter_code
_entity_poly.pdbx_strand_id
1 'polypeptide(L)'
;RAQQVFPQTVPPELARSANQITGPNGLIERQVTKELLDLFNIDEQTLNTQGLQITTTIDPQAQQAAENAVSKYLDGQMPEMRAAVVSIDPRTGGVKAYYGGSDAQGYDFAQAGLPTGSSFKVFALVAALEQGMGLG
;
A
#
# COMPACT_ATOMS: atom_id res chain seq x y z
N ARG A 1 -43.25 6.99 -24.79
CA ARG A 1 -42.38 6.60 -23.66
C ARG A 1 -41.09 6.05 -24.27
N ALA A 2 -39.96 6.74 -24.08
CA ALA A 2 -38.67 6.31 -24.60
C ALA A 2 -38.26 4.97 -23.93
N GLN A 3 -37.78 4.03 -24.73
CA GLN A 3 -37.28 2.74 -24.28
C GLN A 3 -36.01 2.96 -23.44
N GLN A 4 -36.10 2.71 -22.13
CA GLN A 4 -34.92 2.67 -21.27
C GLN A 4 -34.10 1.43 -21.65
N VAL A 5 -32.88 1.67 -22.14
CA VAL A 5 -31.89 0.61 -22.35
C VAL A 5 -31.21 0.37 -21.02
N PHE A 6 -31.53 -0.75 -20.37
CA PHE A 6 -30.80 -1.18 -19.19
C PHE A 6 -29.40 -1.64 -19.60
N PRO A 7 -28.37 -1.33 -18.81
CA PRO A 7 -27.04 -1.86 -19.05
C PRO A 7 -27.04 -3.39 -18.94
N GLN A 8 -26.17 -4.03 -19.72
CA GLN A 8 -25.96 -5.48 -19.65
C GLN A 8 -25.48 -5.86 -18.24
N THR A 9 -26.20 -6.76 -17.56
CA THR A 9 -25.82 -7.26 -16.24
C THR A 9 -24.67 -8.24 -16.38
N VAL A 10 -23.56 -8.00 -15.67
CA VAL A 10 -22.45 -8.95 -15.60
C VAL A 10 -22.83 -10.08 -14.63
N PRO A 11 -22.65 -11.37 -15.00
CA PRO A 11 -22.86 -12.49 -14.09
C PRO A 11 -22.09 -12.30 -12.77
N PRO A 12 -22.68 -12.58 -11.60
CA PRO A 12 -22.03 -12.35 -10.29
C PRO A 12 -20.68 -13.05 -10.14
N GLU A 13 -20.52 -14.20 -10.79
CA GLU A 13 -19.29 -15.01 -10.82
C GLU A 13 -18.17 -14.36 -11.64
N LEU A 14 -18.51 -13.70 -12.75
CA LEU A 14 -17.55 -12.91 -13.53
C LEU A 14 -17.21 -11.57 -12.85
N ALA A 15 -18.17 -10.98 -12.13
CA ALA A 15 -17.92 -9.78 -11.31
C ALA A 15 -17.01 -10.09 -10.11
N ARG A 16 -17.16 -11.28 -9.50
CA ARG A 16 -16.32 -11.73 -8.38
C ARG A 16 -14.88 -12.04 -8.80
N SER A 17 -14.68 -12.65 -9.97
CA SER A 17 -13.33 -12.91 -10.49
C SER A 17 -12.65 -11.64 -11.01
N ALA A 18 -13.40 -10.69 -11.58
CA ALA A 18 -12.88 -9.38 -11.97
C ALA A 18 -12.40 -8.53 -10.78
N ASN A 19 -12.98 -8.75 -9.59
CA ASN A 19 -12.63 -8.04 -8.35
C ASN A 19 -11.59 -8.78 -7.49
N GLN A 20 -10.92 -9.82 -8.01
CA GLN A 20 -9.82 -10.44 -7.27
C GLN A 20 -8.59 -9.54 -7.33
N ILE A 21 -8.40 -8.76 -6.28
CA ILE A 21 -7.17 -8.00 -6.07
C ILE A 21 -6.05 -9.00 -5.75
N THR A 22 -5.03 -8.99 -6.60
CA THR A 22 -3.89 -9.90 -6.54
C THR A 22 -2.60 -9.13 -6.34
N GLY A 23 -1.54 -9.84 -5.98
CA GLY A 23 -0.23 -9.24 -5.85
C GLY A 23 -0.14 -8.24 -4.69
N PRO A 24 0.77 -7.27 -4.81
CA PRO A 24 0.97 -6.22 -3.80
C PRO A 24 -0.28 -5.35 -3.55
N ASN A 25 -1.18 -5.23 -4.55
CA ASN A 25 -2.36 -4.37 -4.47
C ASN A 25 -3.33 -4.77 -3.36
N GLY A 26 -3.38 -6.04 -2.95
CA GLY A 26 -4.25 -6.47 -1.84
C GLY A 26 -3.80 -5.91 -0.50
N LEU A 27 -2.49 -5.74 -0.33
CA LEU A 27 -1.93 -5.11 0.86
C LEU A 27 -2.22 -3.59 0.87
N ILE A 28 -2.19 -2.94 -0.30
CA ILE A 28 -2.58 -1.54 -0.45
C ILE A 28 -4.06 -1.35 -0.10
N GLU A 29 -4.95 -2.16 -0.68
CA GLU A 29 -6.38 -2.13 -0.37
C GLU A 29 -6.62 -2.30 1.14
N ARG A 30 -5.92 -3.24 1.79
CA ARG A 30 -6.05 -3.42 3.24
C ARG A 30 -5.68 -2.16 4.05
N GLN A 31 -4.64 -1.44 3.65
CA GLN A 31 -4.29 -0.16 4.28
C GLN A 31 -5.34 0.92 4.01
N VAL A 32 -5.82 1.02 2.76
CA VAL A 32 -6.88 1.97 2.37
C VAL A 32 -8.16 1.70 3.15
N THR A 33 -8.61 0.45 3.21
CA THR A 33 -9.79 0.05 4.00
C THR A 33 -9.60 0.43 5.45
N LYS A 34 -8.48 0.06 6.07
CA LYS A 34 -8.19 0.44 7.46
C LYS A 34 -8.29 1.95 7.70
N GLU A 35 -7.67 2.76 6.84
CA GLU A 35 -7.74 4.23 6.94
C GLU A 35 -9.17 4.77 6.80
N LEU A 36 -9.98 4.20 5.90
CA LEU A 36 -11.37 4.61 5.70
C LEU A 36 -12.27 4.25 6.89
N LEU A 37 -12.07 3.08 7.49
CA LEU A 37 -12.79 2.67 8.71
C LEU A 37 -12.50 3.66 9.85
N ASP A 38 -11.23 4.03 10.03
CA ASP A 38 -10.79 4.97 11.05
C ASP A 38 -11.30 6.40 10.79
N LEU A 39 -11.23 6.87 9.54
CA LEU A 39 -11.61 8.23 9.15
C LEU A 39 -13.11 8.47 9.24
N PHE A 40 -13.92 7.52 8.76
CA PHE A 40 -15.38 7.64 8.75
C PHE A 40 -16.05 7.04 9.99
N ASN A 41 -15.30 6.36 10.84
CA ASN A 41 -15.80 5.65 12.03
C ASN A 41 -16.99 4.72 11.66
N ILE A 42 -16.79 3.92 10.62
CA ILE A 42 -17.75 2.94 10.10
C ILE A 42 -17.14 1.53 10.13
N ASP A 43 -17.99 0.51 10.04
CA ASP A 43 -17.54 -0.86 9.83
C ASP A 43 -17.36 -1.19 8.34
N GLU A 44 -16.68 -2.31 8.07
CA GLU A 44 -16.35 -2.76 6.72
C GLU A 44 -17.61 -3.11 5.90
N GLN A 45 -18.66 -3.63 6.54
CA GLN A 45 -19.93 -3.92 5.88
C GLN A 45 -20.59 -2.65 5.37
N THR A 46 -20.58 -1.58 6.17
CA THR A 46 -21.11 -0.27 5.82
C THR A 46 -20.27 0.37 4.71
N LEU A 47 -18.94 0.23 4.77
CA LEU A 47 -18.05 0.69 3.69
C LEU A 47 -18.39 0.00 2.36
N ASN A 48 -18.53 -1.33 2.38
CA ASN A 48 -18.75 -2.16 1.20
C ASN A 48 -20.13 -1.95 0.53
N THR A 49 -21.12 -1.44 1.27
CA THR A 49 -22.49 -1.22 0.76
C THR A 49 -22.72 0.18 0.20
N GLN A 50 -21.81 1.13 0.44
CA GLN A 50 -21.96 2.52 0.01
C GLN A 50 -21.61 2.78 -1.47
N GLY A 51 -20.96 1.84 -2.15
CA GLY A 51 -20.59 2.00 -3.56
C GLY A 51 -19.62 3.16 -3.80
N LEU A 52 -18.70 3.40 -2.85
CA LEU A 52 -17.76 4.52 -2.91
C LEU A 52 -16.76 4.36 -4.06
N GLN A 53 -16.40 5.48 -4.67
CA GLN A 53 -15.26 5.57 -5.56
C GLN A 53 -14.08 6.18 -4.80
N ILE A 54 -13.07 5.36 -4.50
CA ILE A 54 -11.90 5.75 -3.72
C ILE A 54 -10.74 6.02 -4.67
N THR A 55 -10.18 7.23 -4.60
CA THR A 55 -8.91 7.57 -5.27
C THR A 55 -7.81 7.60 -4.23
N THR A 56 -6.79 6.76 -4.39
CA THR A 56 -5.68 6.65 -3.43
C THR A 56 -4.56 7.64 -3.76
N THR A 57 -3.55 7.71 -2.90
CA THR A 57 -2.35 8.53 -3.13
C THR A 57 -1.29 7.85 -4.01
N ILE A 58 -1.48 6.57 -4.33
CA ILE A 58 -0.53 5.75 -5.07
C ILE A 58 -0.27 6.37 -6.44
N ASP A 59 1.01 6.51 -6.77
CA ASP A 59 1.47 6.89 -8.09
C ASP A 59 1.74 5.60 -8.88
N PRO A 60 1.01 5.33 -9.97
CA PRO A 60 1.19 4.10 -10.74
C PRO A 60 2.61 3.88 -11.26
N GLN A 61 3.32 4.96 -11.62
CA GLN A 61 4.69 4.87 -12.10
C GLN A 61 5.65 4.51 -10.96
N ALA A 62 5.48 5.13 -9.78
CA ALA A 62 6.30 4.82 -8.61
C ALA A 62 6.04 3.39 -8.11
N GLN A 63 4.78 2.95 -8.10
CA GLN A 63 4.38 1.61 -7.72
C GLN A 63 5.02 0.56 -8.64
N GLN A 64 4.89 0.74 -9.96
CA GLN A 64 5.49 -0.17 -10.94
C GLN A 64 7.01 -0.22 -10.81
N ALA A 65 7.66 0.92 -10.54
CA ALA A 65 9.10 0.97 -10.32
C ALA A 65 9.53 0.18 -9.08
N ALA A 66 8.76 0.27 -7.98
CA ALA A 66 9.02 -0.48 -6.76
C ALA A 66 8.88 -2.00 -6.99
N GLU A 67 7.80 -2.43 -7.64
CA GLU A 67 7.55 -3.84 -7.97
C GLU A 67 8.64 -4.41 -8.89
N ASN A 68 9.02 -3.66 -9.93
CA ASN A 68 10.08 -4.06 -10.85
C ASN A 68 11.44 -4.17 -10.14
N ALA A 69 11.76 -3.23 -9.24
CA ALA A 69 12.99 -3.28 -8.49
C ALA A 69 13.04 -4.50 -7.57
N VAL A 70 11.98 -4.76 -6.80
CA VAL A 70 11.90 -5.94 -5.94
C VAL A 70 12.03 -7.22 -6.76
N SER A 71 11.24 -7.37 -7.82
CA SER A 71 11.30 -8.56 -8.69
C SER A 71 12.69 -8.77 -9.28
N LYS A 72 13.35 -7.71 -9.74
CA LYS A 72 14.68 -7.79 -10.35
C LYS A 72 15.76 -8.21 -9.37
N TYR A 73 15.75 -7.67 -8.16
CA TYR A 73 16.83 -7.90 -7.19
C TYR A 73 16.63 -9.14 -6.32
N LEU A 74 15.41 -9.63 -6.17
CA LEU A 74 15.13 -10.91 -5.52
C LEU A 74 15.27 -12.10 -6.48
N ASP A 75 15.32 -11.87 -7.79
CA ASP A 75 15.56 -12.93 -8.76
C ASP A 75 16.89 -13.64 -8.50
N GLY A 76 16.86 -14.97 -8.46
CA GLY A 76 18.01 -15.81 -8.12
C GLY A 76 18.47 -15.76 -6.66
N GLN A 77 17.80 -15.01 -5.77
CA GLN A 77 18.05 -15.05 -4.33
C GLN A 77 17.36 -16.24 -3.67
N MET A 78 17.61 -16.44 -2.37
CA MET A 78 16.96 -17.49 -1.59
C MET A 78 15.42 -17.32 -1.60
N PRO A 79 14.63 -18.40 -1.79
CA PRO A 79 13.17 -18.34 -1.85
C PRO A 79 12.50 -17.74 -0.61
N GLU A 80 13.17 -17.78 0.54
CA GLU A 80 12.71 -17.24 1.82
C GLU A 80 12.99 -15.74 1.97
N MET A 81 13.77 -15.14 1.07
CA MET A 81 14.08 -13.71 1.11
C MET A 81 12.81 -12.89 0.87
N ARG A 82 12.65 -11.81 1.63
CA ARG A 82 11.50 -10.90 1.56
C ARG A 82 12.03 -9.47 1.50
N ALA A 83 11.27 -8.60 0.84
CA ALA A 83 11.55 -7.18 0.75
C ALA A 83 10.25 -6.39 0.97
N ALA A 84 10.42 -5.17 1.46
CA ALA A 84 9.36 -4.19 1.58
C ALA A 84 9.85 -2.84 1.05
N VAL A 85 8.98 -2.10 0.38
CA VAL A 85 9.27 -0.76 -0.14
C VAL A 85 8.10 0.15 0.16
N VAL A 86 8.38 1.30 0.76
CA VAL A 86 7.40 2.37 0.97
C VAL A 86 8.01 3.68 0.50
N SER A 87 7.29 4.39 -0.36
CA SER A 87 7.66 5.74 -0.81
C SER A 87 6.60 6.72 -0.39
N ILE A 88 7.00 7.84 0.21
CA ILE A 88 6.13 8.86 0.77
C ILE A 88 6.50 10.22 0.16
N ASP A 89 5.50 11.00 -0.25
CA ASP A 89 5.70 12.41 -0.59
C ASP A 89 5.86 13.24 0.70
N PRO A 90 7.04 13.82 0.98
CA PRO A 90 7.29 14.53 2.23
C PRO A 90 6.47 15.82 2.38
N ARG A 91 5.87 16.35 1.28
CA ARG A 91 5.06 17.57 1.34
C ARG A 91 3.63 17.31 1.80
N THR A 92 3.11 16.12 1.49
CA THR A 92 1.69 15.78 1.69
C THR A 92 1.49 14.62 2.67
N GLY A 93 2.53 13.83 2.93
CA GLY A 93 2.45 12.58 3.67
C GLY A 93 1.85 11.42 2.85
N GLY A 94 1.47 11.65 1.59
CA GLY A 94 0.82 10.63 0.76
C GLY A 94 1.77 9.49 0.39
N VAL A 95 1.30 8.25 0.54
CA VAL A 95 2.03 7.05 0.13
C VAL A 95 1.96 6.93 -1.39
N LYS A 96 3.11 7.04 -2.05
CA LYS A 96 3.24 7.01 -3.52
C LYS A 96 3.49 5.62 -4.07
N ALA A 97 4.20 4.78 -3.32
CA ALA A 97 4.42 3.38 -3.64
C ALA A 97 4.42 2.56 -2.36
N TYR A 98 3.85 1.36 -2.42
CA TYR A 98 3.72 0.47 -1.30
C TYR A 98 3.85 -0.99 -1.77
N TYR A 99 4.89 -1.65 -1.29
CA TYR A 99 5.14 -3.07 -1.51
C TYR A 99 5.41 -3.71 -0.15
N GLY A 100 4.44 -4.47 0.34
CA GLY A 100 4.57 -5.25 1.58
C GLY A 100 4.86 -6.74 1.35
N GLY A 101 4.85 -7.19 0.10
CA GLY A 101 4.92 -8.61 -0.28
C GLY A 101 4.15 -8.87 -1.59
N SER A 102 4.34 -10.05 -2.17
CA SER A 102 3.70 -10.47 -3.42
C SER A 102 2.34 -11.15 -3.22
N ASP A 103 1.99 -11.55 -2.00
CA ASP A 103 0.71 -12.19 -1.69
C ASP A 103 -0.27 -11.17 -1.12
N ALA A 104 -1.38 -10.96 -1.83
CA ALA A 104 -2.45 -10.04 -1.47
C ALA A 104 -3.06 -10.34 -0.09
N GLN A 105 -3.14 -11.62 0.28
CA GLN A 105 -3.67 -12.07 1.56
C GLN A 105 -2.58 -12.44 2.57
N GLY A 106 -1.33 -12.24 2.17
CA GLY A 106 -0.15 -12.62 2.93
C GLY A 106 0.22 -11.64 4.03
N TYR A 107 1.38 -11.93 4.61
CA TYR A 107 2.01 -11.06 5.61
C TYR A 107 2.53 -9.78 4.96
N ASP A 108 2.24 -8.64 5.59
CA ASP A 108 2.71 -7.33 5.13
C ASP A 108 4.00 -6.95 5.85
N PHE A 109 5.12 -7.15 5.15
CA PHE A 109 6.45 -6.82 5.66
C PHE A 109 6.67 -5.32 5.80
N ALA A 110 5.89 -4.46 5.14
CA ALA A 110 5.97 -3.01 5.31
C ALA A 110 5.35 -2.54 6.65
N GLN A 111 4.54 -3.39 7.31
CA GLN A 111 4.00 -3.15 8.66
C GLN A 111 4.75 -3.93 9.75
N ALA A 112 5.79 -4.69 9.41
CA ALA A 112 6.49 -5.54 10.35
C ALA A 112 7.39 -4.71 11.30
N GLY A 113 7.42 -5.07 12.57
CA GLY A 113 8.40 -4.55 13.53
C GLY A 113 9.77 -5.15 13.28
N LEU A 114 10.65 -4.42 12.57
CA LEU A 114 11.99 -4.87 12.19
C LEU A 114 13.09 -4.00 12.83
N PRO A 115 14.21 -4.59 13.31
CA PRO A 115 15.38 -3.81 13.72
C PRO A 115 15.94 -3.00 12.55
N THR A 116 16.14 -1.70 12.75
CA THR A 116 16.55 -0.74 11.70
C THR A 116 18.08 -0.60 11.57
N GLY A 117 18.83 -1.02 12.58
CA GLY A 117 20.29 -0.97 12.57
C GLY A 117 20.83 0.45 12.40
N SER A 118 21.90 0.61 11.60
CA SER A 118 22.58 1.92 11.45
C SER A 118 21.72 3.00 10.80
N SER A 119 20.61 2.65 10.12
CA SER A 119 19.69 3.66 9.58
C SER A 119 19.06 4.55 10.67
N PHE A 120 18.97 4.04 11.91
CA PHE A 120 18.42 4.79 13.04
C PHE A 120 19.36 5.88 13.58
N LYS A 121 20.65 5.87 13.21
CA LYS A 121 21.65 6.85 13.70
C LYS A 121 21.28 8.30 13.36
N VAL A 122 20.46 8.52 12.33
CA VAL A 122 19.96 9.85 11.97
C VAL A 122 19.21 10.49 13.15
N PHE A 123 18.44 9.73 13.93
CA PHE A 123 17.72 10.27 15.08
C PHE A 123 18.64 10.65 16.24
N ALA A 124 19.72 9.88 16.46
CA ALA A 124 20.76 10.26 17.42
C ALA A 124 21.47 11.56 16.98
N LEU A 125 21.73 11.72 15.68
CA LEU A 125 22.30 12.95 15.13
C LEU A 125 21.33 14.14 15.29
N VAL A 126 20.04 13.95 15.03
CA VAL A 126 19.01 14.98 15.27
C VAL A 126 19.02 15.42 16.73
N ALA A 127 19.01 14.48 17.68
CA ALA A 127 19.04 14.80 19.11
C ALA A 127 20.32 15.55 19.53
N ALA A 128 21.47 15.23 18.92
CA ALA A 128 22.72 15.94 19.17
C ALA A 128 22.64 17.39 18.66
N LEU A 129 22.13 17.59 17.44
CA LEU A 129 21.93 18.93 16.85
C LEU A 129 20.94 19.77 17.68
N GLU A 130 19.85 19.16 18.18
CA GLU A 130 18.89 19.82 19.07
C GLU A 130 19.52 20.27 20.41
N GLN A 131 20.57 19.57 20.85
CA GLN A 131 21.37 19.92 22.02
C GLN A 131 22.49 20.92 21.70
N GLY A 132 22.55 21.45 20.47
CA GLY A 132 23.57 22.41 20.04
C GLY A 132 24.93 21.79 19.76
N MET A 133 25.03 20.45 19.68
CA MET A 133 26.24 19.79 19.20
C MET A 133 26.32 19.99 17.68
N GLY A 134 27.32 20.74 17.21
CA GLY A 134 27.56 20.96 15.78
C GLY A 134 28.00 19.70 15.05
N LEU A 135 28.10 19.79 13.71
CA LEU A 135 28.64 18.72 12.86
C LEU A 135 30.18 18.63 12.90
N GLY A 136 30.83 19.64 13.50
CA GLY A 136 32.27 19.88 13.54
C GLY A 136 32.55 21.35 13.79
#